data_AF-A0A1G7Y587-F1
#
_entry.id   AF-A0A1G7Y587-F1
#
_cell.length_a   1.000
_cell.length_b   1.000
_cell.length_c   1.000
_cell.angle_alpha   90.00
_cell.angle_beta   90.00
_cell.angle_gamma   90.00
#
_symmetry.space_group_name_H-M   'P 1'
#
loop_
_entity.id
_entity.type
_entity.pdbx_description
1 polymer ?
#
loop_
_entity_poly.entity_id
_entity_poly.type
_entity_poly.pdbx_seq_one_letter_code
_entity_poly.pdbx_strand_id
1 'polypeptide(L)'
;MSAAPGLAQQERLLARGETVAWHEGMDLRGWYPLYVERGDALADAAMCWRKLGETAFSDAFFVNTLTRQPHEERRVCRTPLAALATPGDCLAPDAFIFHVSRCGSTLLSQLLASLPQCIVMSEPPVIDSLLRLHHDSGDPAASITLLRQAILALGQRRSGEESHFIIKFDCWHIHSLDLLRQAFPGTPCLFVYREPLAVLASHQRQRGPQMVPGMLHPAQLPLPAHQLAPGDIDGYTGLVLASLLNAALPHAAAGQLQLINYKQLPGILFSDLLARFGIATTATQLQAMRARGGVHAKYGTVYRGDPPVPAADGLAAIAAQLQPGYLALEALRLHGGQANDFHETQL
;
A
#
# COMPACT_ATOMS: atom_id res chain seq x y z
N MET A 1 25.51 -1.11 -16.65
CA MET A 1 24.35 -0.33 -16.15
C MET A 1 23.11 -1.19 -16.33
N SER A 2 22.56 -1.76 -15.26
CA SER A 2 21.27 -2.47 -15.35
C SER A 2 20.20 -1.46 -15.75
N ALA A 3 19.34 -1.80 -16.71
CA ALA A 3 18.16 -0.98 -17.00
C ALA A 3 17.37 -0.78 -15.71
N ALA A 4 16.92 0.45 -15.44
CA ALA A 4 16.09 0.72 -14.28
C ALA A 4 14.78 -0.08 -14.41
N PRO A 5 14.24 -0.66 -13.31
CA PRO A 5 12.94 -1.33 -13.33
C PRO A 5 11.85 -0.42 -13.92
N GLY A 6 10.87 -1.02 -14.60
CA GLY A 6 9.84 -0.27 -15.32
C GLY A 6 9.10 0.76 -14.47
N LEU A 7 8.78 0.44 -13.21
CA LEU A 7 8.09 1.39 -12.31
C LEU A 7 8.99 2.56 -11.89
N ALA A 8 10.28 2.34 -11.65
CA ALA A 8 11.21 3.40 -11.27
C ALA A 8 11.36 4.47 -12.37
N GLN A 9 11.23 4.06 -13.65
CA GLN A 9 11.21 5.01 -14.76
C GLN A 9 9.93 5.86 -14.79
N GLN A 10 8.79 5.28 -14.40
CA GLN A 10 7.49 5.95 -14.38
C GLN A 10 7.40 7.01 -13.26
N GLU A 11 8.06 6.79 -12.12
CA GLU A 11 8.07 7.74 -10.99
C GLU A 11 8.56 9.13 -11.40
N ARG A 12 9.58 9.22 -12.26
CA ARG A 12 10.10 10.52 -12.76
C ARG A 12 9.04 11.35 -13.48
N LEU A 13 8.06 10.68 -14.11
CA LEU A 13 6.96 11.35 -14.80
C LEU A 13 6.00 12.05 -13.82
N LEU A 14 6.00 11.65 -12.54
CA LEU A 14 5.18 12.25 -11.50
C LEU A 14 5.63 13.67 -11.15
N ALA A 15 6.86 14.07 -11.48
CA ALA A 15 7.44 15.38 -11.14
C ALA A 15 7.30 16.46 -12.24
N ARG A 16 6.34 16.32 -13.16
CA ARG A 16 6.09 17.32 -14.22
C ARG A 16 5.36 18.56 -13.71
N GLY A 17 5.95 19.75 -13.80
CA GLY A 17 5.31 21.01 -13.39
C GLY A 17 6.31 22.15 -13.29
N GLU A 18 5.84 23.33 -12.90
CA GLU A 18 6.72 24.46 -12.60
C GLU A 18 7.58 24.11 -11.36
N THR A 19 8.88 24.30 -11.49
CA THR A 19 9.84 24.02 -10.42
C THR A 19 9.94 25.23 -9.50
N VAL A 20 9.63 25.02 -8.23
CA VAL A 20 9.84 25.98 -7.15
C VAL A 20 11.20 25.68 -6.53
N ALA A 21 12.08 26.67 -6.51
CA ALA A 21 13.38 26.55 -5.88
C ALA A 21 13.19 26.34 -4.37
N TRP A 22 13.71 25.24 -3.85
CA TRP A 22 13.77 25.01 -2.42
C TRP A 22 14.87 25.86 -1.79
N HIS A 23 14.62 26.34 -0.57
CA HIS A 23 15.62 26.97 0.27
C HIS A 23 15.48 26.45 1.70
N GLU A 24 16.54 26.56 2.50
CA GLU A 24 16.52 26.16 3.90
C GLU A 24 15.39 26.90 4.65
N GLY A 25 14.67 26.18 5.51
CA GLY A 25 13.51 26.70 6.25
C GLY A 25 12.23 26.87 5.44
N MET A 26 12.18 26.49 4.16
CA MET A 26 10.94 26.50 3.37
C MET A 26 9.86 25.63 4.03
N ASP A 27 8.66 26.20 4.24
CA ASP A 27 7.52 25.45 4.75
C ASP A 27 7.01 24.47 3.67
N LEU A 28 7.10 23.18 3.98
CA LEU A 28 6.62 22.09 3.13
C LEU A 28 5.17 21.67 3.45
N ARG A 29 4.42 22.48 4.20
CA ARG A 29 2.98 22.27 4.40
C ARG A 29 2.24 22.21 3.06
N GLY A 30 1.47 21.14 2.86
CA GLY A 30 0.74 20.90 1.61
C GLY A 30 1.62 20.44 0.44
N TRP A 31 2.91 20.16 0.70
CA TRP A 31 3.80 19.46 -0.22
C TRP A 31 3.88 17.99 0.19
N TYR A 32 3.68 17.10 -0.78
CA TYR A 32 3.67 15.66 -0.55
C TYR A 32 4.82 14.99 -1.31
N PRO A 33 5.52 14.04 -0.68
CA PRO A 33 6.67 13.41 -1.28
C PRO A 33 6.23 12.45 -2.39
N LEU A 34 6.94 12.49 -3.52
CA LEU A 34 6.65 11.67 -4.71
C LEU A 34 7.59 10.49 -4.85
N TYR A 35 8.90 10.75 -4.80
CA TYR A 35 9.96 9.76 -4.92
C TYR A 35 11.31 10.40 -4.53
N VAL A 36 12.31 9.55 -4.27
CA VAL A 36 13.71 9.97 -4.15
C VAL A 36 14.37 9.97 -5.52
N GLU A 37 14.79 11.14 -5.97
CA GLU A 37 15.67 11.30 -7.13
C GLU A 37 17.10 10.99 -6.71
N ARG A 38 17.73 10.03 -7.38
CA ARG A 38 19.12 9.63 -7.11
C ARG A 38 20.07 10.53 -7.88
N GLY A 39 21.10 11.05 -7.21
CA GLY A 39 22.29 11.61 -7.84
C GLY A 39 23.40 10.57 -8.00
N ASP A 40 24.62 11.03 -8.31
CA ASP A 40 25.79 10.16 -8.47
C ASP A 40 26.24 9.54 -7.13
N ALA A 41 26.10 10.28 -6.03
CA ALA A 41 26.22 9.77 -4.66
C ALA A 41 24.92 9.95 -3.86
N LEU A 42 24.81 9.26 -2.71
CA LEU A 42 23.67 9.42 -1.78
C LEU A 42 23.55 10.87 -1.27
N ALA A 43 24.67 11.57 -1.11
CA ALA A 43 24.70 12.98 -0.72
C ALA A 43 24.03 13.89 -1.76
N ASP A 44 23.98 13.46 -3.02
CA ASP A 44 23.37 14.20 -4.14
C ASP A 44 21.90 13.80 -4.36
N ALA A 45 21.39 12.84 -3.58
CA ALA A 45 20.00 12.43 -3.68
C ALA A 45 19.06 13.49 -3.06
N ALA A 46 17.89 13.63 -3.66
CA ALA A 46 16.88 14.59 -3.24
C ALA A 46 15.49 13.96 -3.17
N MET A 47 14.70 14.37 -2.20
CA MET A 47 13.26 14.10 -2.16
C MET A 47 12.57 15.03 -3.15
N CYS A 48 11.83 14.45 -4.10
CA CYS A 48 10.96 15.19 -4.99
C CYS A 48 9.56 15.32 -4.38
N TRP A 49 9.00 16.52 -4.44
CA TRP A 49 7.71 16.86 -3.85
C TRP A 49 6.73 17.41 -4.88
N ARG A 50 5.43 17.24 -4.60
CA ARG A 50 4.32 17.88 -5.31
C ARG A 50 3.52 18.75 -4.37
N LYS A 51 3.25 20.01 -4.75
CA LYS A 51 2.29 20.85 -4.02
C LYS A 51 0.87 20.39 -4.35
N LEU A 52 0.15 19.92 -3.33
CA LEU A 52 -1.26 19.51 -3.42
C LEU A 52 -2.16 20.33 -2.48
N GLY A 53 -1.57 21.15 -1.60
CA GLY A 53 -2.31 21.99 -0.67
C GLY A 53 -3.24 21.16 0.22
N GLU A 54 -4.51 21.53 0.24
CA GLU A 54 -5.55 20.88 1.03
C GLU A 54 -6.30 19.76 0.28
N THR A 55 -5.79 19.31 -0.88
CA THR A 55 -6.43 18.26 -1.67
C THR A 55 -6.61 16.98 -0.85
N ALA A 56 -7.86 16.53 -0.73
CA ALA A 56 -8.20 15.26 -0.10
C ALA A 56 -7.82 14.06 -1.00
N PHE A 57 -7.24 13.03 -0.40
CA PHE A 57 -6.85 11.78 -1.07
C PHE A 57 -7.99 10.76 -0.99
N SER A 58 -9.04 10.98 -1.79
CA SER A 58 -10.22 10.11 -1.86
C SER A 58 -10.26 9.18 -3.08
N ASP A 59 -9.20 9.22 -3.91
CA ASP A 59 -9.06 8.33 -5.05
C ASP A 59 -8.54 6.95 -4.64
N ALA A 60 -8.79 5.96 -5.49
CA ALA A 60 -8.37 4.57 -5.27
C ALA A 60 -6.84 4.39 -5.10
N PHE A 61 -6.04 5.33 -5.61
CA PHE A 61 -4.58 5.33 -5.58
C PHE A 61 -4.06 6.77 -5.50
N PHE A 62 -2.93 6.97 -4.82
CA PHE A 62 -2.26 8.26 -4.69
C PHE A 62 -2.00 8.91 -6.05
N VAL A 63 -1.52 8.12 -7.01
CA VAL A 63 -1.23 8.58 -8.38
C VAL A 63 -2.48 9.06 -9.14
N ASN A 64 -3.67 8.58 -8.80
CA ASN A 64 -4.91 9.07 -9.39
C ASN A 64 -5.21 10.49 -8.92
N THR A 65 -4.98 10.78 -7.63
CA THR A 65 -5.09 12.15 -7.08
C THR A 65 -4.13 13.10 -7.76
N LEU A 66 -2.88 12.67 -7.99
CA LEU A 66 -1.90 13.46 -8.76
C LEU A 66 -2.38 13.74 -10.19
N THR A 67 -2.98 12.74 -10.84
CA THR A 67 -3.42 12.85 -12.24
C THR A 67 -4.57 13.84 -12.41
N ARG A 68 -5.44 13.99 -11.39
CA ARG A 68 -6.55 14.95 -11.40
C ARG A 68 -6.09 16.41 -11.28
N GLN A 69 -4.88 16.68 -10.78
CA GLN A 69 -4.39 18.05 -10.66
C GLN A 69 -4.14 18.65 -12.05
N PRO A 70 -4.72 19.83 -12.37
CA PRO A 70 -4.48 20.55 -13.62
C PRO A 70 -2.98 20.79 -13.87
N HIS A 71 -2.56 20.75 -15.14
CA HIS A 71 -1.14 20.82 -15.48
C HIS A 71 -0.51 22.19 -15.14
N GLU A 72 -1.28 23.25 -15.24
CA GLU A 72 -0.91 24.64 -14.96
C GLU A 72 -0.74 24.93 -13.45
N GLU A 73 -1.40 24.16 -12.58
CA GLU A 73 -1.33 24.30 -11.12
C GLU A 73 -0.17 23.50 -10.51
N ARG A 74 0.37 22.55 -11.26
CA ARG A 74 1.43 21.64 -10.83
C ARG A 74 2.71 22.39 -10.46
N ARG A 75 3.04 22.39 -9.17
CA ARG A 75 4.32 22.86 -8.62
C ARG A 75 5.13 21.70 -8.04
N VAL A 76 6.42 21.65 -8.34
CA VAL A 76 7.36 20.66 -7.79
C VAL A 76 8.52 21.34 -7.10
N CYS A 77 9.03 20.74 -6.03
CA CYS A 77 10.29 21.15 -5.42
C CYS A 77 11.16 19.93 -5.10
N ARG A 78 12.43 20.17 -4.85
CA ARG A 78 13.43 19.15 -4.51
C ARG A 78 14.15 19.55 -3.25
N THR A 79 14.15 18.69 -2.25
CA THR A 79 14.85 18.90 -0.98
C THR A 79 15.98 17.90 -0.87
N PRO A 80 17.23 18.33 -0.60
CA PRO A 80 18.31 17.39 -0.28
C PRO A 80 17.89 16.45 0.84
N LEU A 81 18.22 15.16 0.76
CA LEU A 81 17.79 14.20 1.80
C LEU A 81 18.30 14.59 3.21
N ALA A 82 19.50 15.18 3.29
CA ALA A 82 20.08 15.67 4.55
C ALA A 82 19.32 16.85 5.17
N ALA A 83 18.53 17.57 4.37
CA ALA A 83 17.72 18.71 4.83
C ALA A 83 16.26 18.31 5.13
N LEU A 84 15.91 17.02 5.02
CA LEU A 84 14.58 16.55 5.38
C LEU A 84 14.37 16.64 6.89
N ALA A 85 13.30 17.33 7.27
CA ALA A 85 12.84 17.43 8.64
C ALA A 85 11.48 16.75 8.79
N THR A 86 11.15 16.40 10.03
CA THR A 86 9.79 15.93 10.35
C THR A 86 8.81 17.10 10.22
N PRO A 87 7.68 16.94 9.51
CA PRO A 87 6.67 17.99 9.42
C PRO A 87 6.10 18.34 10.81
N GLY A 88 5.78 19.63 11.03
CA GLY A 88 5.28 20.08 12.32
C GLY A 88 3.88 19.57 12.67
N ASP A 89 2.94 19.62 11.72
CA ASP A 89 1.55 19.17 11.92
C ASP A 89 1.26 17.92 11.07
N CYS A 90 1.52 16.76 11.67
CA CYS A 90 1.32 15.46 11.02
C CYS A 90 0.83 14.40 12.01
N LEU A 91 0.22 13.36 11.46
CA LEU A 91 -0.22 12.16 12.17
C LEU A 91 0.80 11.03 11.99
N ALA A 92 1.02 10.26 13.06
CA ALA A 92 1.61 8.94 12.92
C ALA A 92 0.56 7.96 12.36
N PRO A 93 0.96 6.90 11.63
CA PRO A 93 0.00 5.95 11.08
C PRO A 93 -0.68 5.11 12.16
N ASP A 94 -2.01 5.10 12.17
CA ASP A 94 -2.86 4.25 13.00
C ASP A 94 -2.98 2.83 12.44
N ALA A 95 -2.78 2.65 11.14
CA ALA A 95 -2.81 1.33 10.52
C ALA A 95 -2.04 1.26 9.20
N PHE A 96 -1.42 0.10 8.99
CA PHE A 96 -0.82 -0.32 7.73
C PHE A 96 -1.63 -1.44 7.10
N ILE A 97 -2.00 -1.29 5.82
CA ILE A 97 -2.77 -2.29 5.06
C ILE A 97 -1.87 -2.88 3.98
N PHE A 98 -1.43 -4.10 4.21
CA PHE A 98 -0.77 -4.98 3.24
C PHE A 98 -1.80 -5.89 2.58
N HIS A 99 -1.47 -6.46 1.42
CA HIS A 99 -2.42 -7.29 0.69
C HIS A 99 -1.80 -8.14 -0.44
N VAL A 100 -2.50 -9.18 -0.90
CA VAL A 100 -2.07 -10.07 -2.02
C VAL A 100 -2.42 -9.57 -3.43
N SER A 101 -2.85 -8.31 -3.58
CA SER A 101 -3.54 -7.79 -4.78
C SER A 101 -4.91 -8.47 -5.07
N ARG A 102 -5.79 -7.77 -5.79
CA ARG A 102 -7.14 -8.23 -6.22
C ARG A 102 -8.01 -8.88 -5.13
N CYS A 103 -7.86 -8.41 -3.89
CA CYS A 103 -8.45 -8.99 -2.68
C CYS A 103 -9.33 -8.00 -1.90
N GLY A 104 -9.78 -6.91 -2.54
CA GLY A 104 -10.64 -5.93 -1.89
C GLY A 104 -9.93 -4.88 -1.01
N SER A 105 -8.59 -4.85 -0.96
CA SER A 105 -7.86 -3.82 -0.20
C SER A 105 -8.21 -2.39 -0.63
N THR A 106 -8.44 -2.14 -1.92
CA THR A 106 -8.93 -0.83 -2.41
C THR A 106 -10.34 -0.51 -1.92
N LEU A 107 -11.22 -1.50 -1.74
CA LEU A 107 -12.55 -1.25 -1.16
C LEU A 107 -12.40 -0.76 0.28
N LEU A 108 -11.61 -1.47 1.09
CA LEU A 108 -11.34 -1.10 2.48
C LEU A 108 -10.77 0.32 2.59
N SER A 109 -9.73 0.64 1.80
CA SER A 109 -9.12 1.97 1.82
C SER A 109 -10.10 3.06 1.35
N GLN A 110 -10.92 2.81 0.33
CA GLN A 110 -11.90 3.79 -0.17
C GLN A 110 -13.06 4.04 0.80
N LEU A 111 -13.43 3.06 1.63
CA LEU A 111 -14.41 3.26 2.69
C LEU A 111 -13.83 4.17 3.79
N LEU A 112 -12.59 3.91 4.21
CA LEU A 112 -11.89 4.76 5.18
C LEU A 112 -11.67 6.18 4.64
N ALA A 113 -11.26 6.31 3.37
CA ALA A 113 -11.00 7.60 2.71
C ALA A 113 -12.27 8.45 2.50
N SER A 114 -13.46 7.87 2.68
CA SER A 114 -14.72 8.61 2.63
C SER A 114 -15.03 9.39 3.92
N LEU A 115 -14.27 9.13 4.99
CA LEU A 115 -14.40 9.82 6.27
C LEU A 115 -13.48 11.04 6.30
N PRO A 116 -13.98 12.26 6.60
CA PRO A 116 -13.15 13.46 6.64
C PRO A 116 -12.07 13.40 7.72
N GLN A 117 -12.30 12.66 8.80
CA GLN A 117 -11.33 12.45 9.87
C GLN A 117 -10.16 11.53 9.50
N CYS A 118 -10.17 10.89 8.32
CA CYS A 118 -9.16 9.94 7.89
C CYS A 118 -8.28 10.48 6.76
N ILE A 119 -6.96 10.47 6.95
CA ILE A 119 -5.97 10.51 5.88
C ILE A 119 -5.76 9.07 5.42
N VAL A 120 -6.02 8.78 4.16
CA VAL A 120 -5.73 7.46 3.59
C VAL A 120 -4.80 7.60 2.40
N MET A 121 -3.58 7.10 2.55
CA MET A 121 -2.58 7.10 1.49
C MET A 121 -2.52 5.72 0.86
N SER A 122 -3.02 5.60 -0.37
CA SER A 122 -3.07 4.33 -1.09
C SER A 122 -1.96 4.24 -2.13
N GLU A 123 -0.99 3.35 -1.89
CA GLU A 123 0.14 3.03 -2.77
C GLU A 123 0.95 4.30 -3.13
N PRO A 124 1.46 5.06 -2.12
CA PRO A 124 2.24 6.27 -2.40
C PRO A 124 3.64 5.90 -2.94
N PRO A 125 4.01 6.35 -4.17
CA PRO A 125 5.24 5.89 -4.85
C PRO A 125 6.54 6.21 -4.12
N VAL A 126 6.54 7.18 -3.19
CA VAL A 126 7.73 7.52 -2.41
C VAL A 126 8.25 6.32 -1.63
N ILE A 127 7.33 5.46 -1.15
CA ILE A 127 7.68 4.28 -0.35
C ILE A 127 8.51 3.32 -1.18
N ASP A 128 8.13 3.08 -2.45
CA ASP A 128 8.92 2.27 -3.38
C ASP A 128 10.36 2.81 -3.53
N SER A 129 10.49 4.12 -3.78
CA SER A 129 11.80 4.72 -3.98
C SER A 129 12.71 4.65 -2.75
N LEU A 130 12.13 4.78 -1.54
CA LEU A 130 12.85 4.71 -0.27
C LEU A 130 13.23 3.27 0.09
N LEU A 131 12.36 2.29 -0.18
CA LEU A 131 12.69 0.88 0.01
C LEU A 131 13.82 0.45 -0.94
N ARG A 132 13.79 0.90 -2.21
CA ARG A 132 14.94 0.68 -3.12
C ARG A 132 16.21 1.38 -2.64
N LEU A 133 16.10 2.60 -2.12
CA LEU A 133 17.24 3.32 -1.56
C LEU A 133 17.85 2.55 -0.37
N HIS A 134 17.01 2.03 0.52
CA HIS A 134 17.46 1.21 1.65
C HIS A 134 18.29 0.01 1.20
N HIS A 135 17.79 -0.76 0.23
CA HIS A 135 18.49 -1.93 -0.31
C HIS A 135 19.86 -1.61 -0.92
N ASP A 136 20.01 -0.41 -1.50
CA ASP A 136 21.26 0.02 -2.12
C ASP A 136 22.18 0.77 -1.14
N SER A 137 21.69 1.13 0.05
CA SER A 137 22.41 1.94 1.03
C SER A 137 23.30 1.11 1.94
N GLY A 138 24.48 1.65 2.29
CA GLY A 138 25.35 1.10 3.35
C GLY A 138 24.97 1.55 4.76
N ASP A 139 23.93 2.38 4.91
CA ASP A 139 23.46 2.93 6.19
C ASP A 139 21.96 2.66 6.41
N PRO A 140 21.62 1.49 7.00
CA PRO A 140 20.25 1.13 7.32
C PRO A 140 19.54 2.12 8.25
N ALA A 141 20.24 2.74 9.19
CA ALA A 141 19.62 3.63 10.17
C ALA A 141 19.17 4.96 9.55
N ALA A 142 20.00 5.54 8.66
CA ALA A 142 19.64 6.73 7.92
C ALA A 142 18.42 6.49 7.02
N SER A 143 18.38 5.37 6.31
CA SER A 143 17.25 5.03 5.43
C SER A 143 15.92 4.81 6.18
N ILE A 144 15.95 4.20 7.37
CA ILE A 144 14.76 4.09 8.25
C ILE A 144 14.27 5.46 8.70
N THR A 145 15.20 6.36 9.03
CA THR A 145 14.88 7.74 9.41
C THR A 145 14.20 8.48 8.25
N LEU A 146 14.74 8.36 7.04
CA LEU A 146 14.14 8.95 5.83
C LEU A 146 12.75 8.37 5.54
N LEU A 147 12.56 7.05 5.69
CA LEU A 147 11.27 6.39 5.54
C LEU A 147 10.25 6.92 6.55
N ARG A 148 10.65 7.08 7.80
CA ARG A 148 9.82 7.64 8.86
C ARG A 148 9.41 9.09 8.54
N GLN A 149 10.35 9.93 8.13
CA GLN A 149 10.07 11.33 7.77
C GLN A 149 9.13 11.44 6.57
N ALA A 150 9.32 10.63 5.53
CA ALA A 150 8.44 10.62 4.37
C ALA A 150 7.02 10.15 4.71
N ILE A 151 6.88 9.12 5.55
CA ILE A 151 5.57 8.65 6.02
C ILE A 151 4.87 9.73 6.85
N LEU A 152 5.58 10.41 7.75
CA LEU A 152 5.01 11.54 8.51
C LEU A 152 4.60 12.69 7.58
N ALA A 153 5.38 12.96 6.52
CA ALA A 153 5.01 13.94 5.50
C ALA A 153 3.78 13.56 4.68
N LEU A 154 3.53 12.26 4.47
CA LEU A 154 2.27 11.79 3.90
C LEU A 154 1.09 11.99 4.87
N GLY A 155 1.32 11.94 6.18
CA GLY A 155 0.31 12.11 7.23
C GLY A 155 0.03 13.56 7.65
N GLN A 156 0.43 14.56 6.86
CA GLN A 156 0.17 15.98 7.18
C GLN A 156 -1.33 16.29 7.24
N ARG A 157 -1.77 17.02 8.28
CA ARG A 157 -3.15 17.51 8.37
C ARG A 157 -3.39 18.58 7.31
N ARG A 158 -4.59 18.59 6.72
CA ARG A 158 -4.97 19.54 5.66
C ARG A 158 -5.95 20.58 6.16
N SER A 159 -7.02 20.13 6.81
CA SER A 159 -8.12 20.98 7.26
C SER A 159 -8.30 20.98 8.79
N GLY A 160 -7.54 20.14 9.50
CA GLY A 160 -7.61 20.01 10.96
C GLY A 160 -8.66 19.02 11.44
N GLU A 161 -9.57 18.57 10.56
CA GLU A 161 -10.53 17.50 10.87
C GLU A 161 -9.87 16.12 10.96
N GLU A 162 -8.71 15.95 10.32
CA GLU A 162 -8.03 14.67 10.25
C GLU A 162 -7.45 14.25 11.60
N SER A 163 -7.91 13.13 12.15
CA SER A 163 -7.41 12.56 13.40
C SER A 163 -6.84 11.15 13.24
N HIS A 164 -7.03 10.53 12.07
CA HIS A 164 -6.52 9.20 11.77
C HIS A 164 -5.70 9.18 10.49
N PHE A 165 -4.65 8.36 10.44
CA PHE A 165 -3.82 8.16 9.27
C PHE A 165 -3.58 6.69 8.96
N ILE A 166 -3.98 6.29 7.75
CA ILE A 166 -3.88 4.91 7.25
C ILE A 166 -3.05 4.89 5.97
N ILE A 167 -2.13 3.92 5.87
CA ILE A 167 -1.41 3.66 4.62
C ILE A 167 -1.81 2.29 4.09
N LYS A 168 -2.29 2.25 2.86
CA LYS A 168 -2.41 1.01 2.09
C LYS A 168 -1.19 0.90 1.19
N PHE A 169 -0.37 -0.12 1.41
CA PHE A 169 0.86 -0.33 0.66
C PHE A 169 0.60 -1.03 -0.67
N ASP A 170 1.60 -1.01 -1.56
CA ASP A 170 1.62 -1.92 -2.69
C ASP A 170 1.82 -3.36 -2.19
N CYS A 171 1.28 -4.32 -2.92
CA CYS A 171 1.26 -5.70 -2.47
C CYS A 171 2.66 -6.28 -2.20
N TRP A 172 3.69 -5.87 -2.94
CA TRP A 172 5.07 -6.35 -2.76
C TRP A 172 5.78 -5.74 -1.54
N HIS A 173 5.26 -4.68 -0.93
CA HIS A 173 5.85 -4.11 0.30
C HIS A 173 5.73 -5.03 1.51
N ILE A 174 4.96 -6.13 1.42
CA ILE A 174 4.96 -7.18 2.45
C ILE A 174 6.37 -7.75 2.70
N HIS A 175 7.23 -7.77 1.68
CA HIS A 175 8.63 -8.19 1.81
C HIS A 175 9.50 -7.22 2.62
N SER A 176 8.99 -6.03 2.92
CA SER A 176 9.66 -4.99 3.72
C SER A 176 8.94 -4.71 5.04
N LEU A 177 8.05 -5.60 5.50
CA LEU A 177 7.28 -5.39 6.72
C LEU A 177 8.18 -5.15 7.94
N ASP A 178 9.26 -5.91 8.11
CA ASP A 178 10.20 -5.70 9.23
C ASP A 178 10.83 -4.29 9.22
N LEU A 179 11.14 -3.76 8.04
CA LEU A 179 11.69 -2.42 7.90
C LEU A 179 10.64 -1.35 8.23
N LEU A 180 9.41 -1.53 7.76
CA LEU A 180 8.29 -0.63 8.06
C LEU A 180 7.95 -0.63 9.57
N ARG A 181 8.05 -1.80 10.22
CA ARG A 181 7.91 -1.91 11.68
C ARG A 181 9.06 -1.26 12.44
N GLN A 182 10.28 -1.22 11.91
CA GLN A 182 11.35 -0.44 12.54
C GLN A 182 11.06 1.07 12.51
N ALA A 183 10.48 1.57 11.41
CA ALA A 183 10.08 2.98 11.32
C ALA A 183 8.88 3.32 12.23
N PHE A 184 7.93 2.38 12.39
CA PHE A 184 6.73 2.52 13.21
C PHE A 184 6.39 1.24 13.99
N PRO A 185 7.07 0.96 15.13
CA PRO A 185 6.93 -0.31 15.85
C PRO A 185 5.54 -0.56 16.44
N GLY A 186 4.82 0.52 16.78
CA GLY A 186 3.50 0.47 17.40
C GLY A 186 2.33 0.44 16.41
N THR A 187 2.57 0.57 15.11
CA THR A 187 1.48 0.65 14.12
C THR A 187 0.91 -0.75 13.83
N PRO A 188 -0.39 -0.98 14.06
CA PRO A 188 -1.07 -2.21 13.65
C PRO A 188 -0.92 -2.48 12.15
N CYS A 189 -0.62 -3.73 11.80
CA CYS A 189 -0.48 -4.17 10.42
C CYS A 189 -1.59 -5.17 10.06
N LEU A 190 -2.35 -4.86 9.01
CA LEU A 190 -3.40 -5.70 8.44
C LEU A 190 -2.89 -6.35 7.15
N PHE A 191 -3.31 -7.58 6.87
CA PHE A 191 -3.07 -8.27 5.61
C PHE A 191 -4.36 -8.77 4.99
N VAL A 192 -4.75 -8.16 3.86
CA VAL A 192 -5.97 -8.51 3.14
C VAL A 192 -5.66 -9.55 2.06
N TYR A 193 -6.29 -10.71 2.13
CA TYR A 193 -6.05 -11.83 1.21
C TYR A 193 -7.34 -12.48 0.72
N ARG A 194 -7.22 -13.25 -0.36
CA ARG A 194 -8.34 -13.84 -1.11
C ARG A 194 -7.95 -15.20 -1.68
N GLU A 195 -8.94 -16.02 -2.02
CA GLU A 195 -8.75 -17.31 -2.70
C GLU A 195 -7.85 -17.16 -3.94
N PRO A 196 -6.79 -17.99 -4.09
CA PRO A 196 -5.81 -17.83 -5.16
C PRO A 196 -6.41 -17.81 -6.56
N LEU A 197 -7.37 -18.71 -6.86
CA LEU A 197 -8.01 -18.78 -8.17
C LEU A 197 -8.70 -17.45 -8.55
N ALA A 198 -9.35 -16.79 -7.60
CA ALA A 198 -10.03 -15.53 -7.86
C ALA A 198 -9.03 -14.38 -8.13
N VAL A 199 -7.91 -14.36 -7.40
CA VAL A 199 -6.82 -13.39 -7.62
C VAL A 199 -6.20 -13.59 -8.99
N LEU A 200 -5.86 -14.85 -9.35
CA LEU A 200 -5.31 -15.22 -10.64
C LEU A 200 -6.24 -14.83 -11.79
N ALA A 201 -7.52 -15.22 -11.72
CA ALA A 201 -8.50 -14.88 -12.76
C ALA A 201 -8.68 -13.36 -12.92
N SER A 202 -8.62 -12.60 -11.81
CA SER A 202 -8.65 -11.14 -11.89
C SER A 202 -7.41 -10.56 -12.58
N HIS A 203 -6.23 -11.14 -12.37
CA HIS A 203 -5.01 -10.71 -13.03
C HIS A 203 -4.96 -11.15 -14.49
N GLN A 204 -5.50 -12.31 -14.84
CA GLN A 204 -5.61 -12.76 -16.24
C GLN A 204 -6.43 -11.77 -17.08
N ARG A 205 -7.54 -11.26 -16.53
CA ARG A 205 -8.36 -10.22 -17.19
C ARG A 205 -7.67 -8.86 -17.25
N GLN A 206 -7.01 -8.46 -16.17
CA GLN A 206 -6.33 -7.18 -16.08
C GLN A 206 -5.07 -7.30 -15.24
N ARG A 207 -3.95 -7.50 -15.93
CA ARG A 207 -2.64 -7.66 -15.27
C ARG A 207 -2.24 -6.36 -14.58
N GLY A 208 -1.71 -6.51 -13.38
CA GLY A 208 -1.03 -5.41 -12.69
C GLY A 208 0.45 -5.44 -13.08
N PRO A 209 1.16 -4.30 -13.00
CA PRO A 209 2.56 -4.22 -13.41
C PRO A 209 3.46 -5.20 -12.66
N GLN A 210 3.19 -5.48 -11.39
CA GLN A 210 3.93 -6.46 -10.58
C GLN A 210 3.87 -7.89 -11.11
N MET A 211 2.85 -8.21 -11.90
CA MET A 211 2.66 -9.53 -12.50
C MET A 211 3.34 -9.65 -13.87
N VAL A 212 4.14 -8.66 -14.26
CA VAL A 212 4.92 -8.68 -15.50
C VAL A 212 6.42 -8.75 -15.15
N PRO A 213 7.16 -9.75 -15.65
CA PRO A 213 8.59 -9.87 -15.40
C PRO A 213 9.37 -8.59 -15.75
N GLY A 214 10.28 -8.18 -14.86
CA GLY A 214 11.15 -7.01 -15.06
C GLY A 214 10.55 -5.64 -14.69
N MET A 215 9.27 -5.57 -14.30
CA MET A 215 8.66 -4.31 -13.87
C MET A 215 9.13 -3.83 -12.49
N LEU A 216 9.42 -4.76 -11.59
CA LEU A 216 9.86 -4.51 -10.21
C LEU A 216 11.33 -4.87 -10.03
N HIS A 217 11.99 -4.18 -9.09
CA HIS A 217 13.34 -4.54 -8.68
C HIS A 217 13.34 -5.88 -7.92
N PRO A 218 14.28 -6.81 -8.17
CA PRO A 218 14.33 -8.09 -7.46
C PRO A 218 14.42 -7.98 -5.94
N ALA A 219 15.02 -6.90 -5.41
CA ALA A 219 15.06 -6.67 -3.97
C ALA A 219 13.68 -6.32 -3.37
N GLN A 220 12.79 -5.69 -4.15
CA GLN A 220 11.43 -5.36 -3.71
C GLN A 220 10.45 -6.53 -3.87
N LEU A 221 10.71 -7.40 -4.84
CA LEU A 221 9.94 -8.62 -5.08
C LEU A 221 10.90 -9.80 -5.23
N PRO A 222 11.43 -10.33 -4.11
CA PRO A 222 12.29 -11.49 -4.14
C PRO A 222 11.46 -12.72 -4.54
N LEU A 223 11.80 -13.31 -5.69
CA LEU A 223 11.18 -14.53 -6.19
C LEU A 223 12.20 -15.67 -6.13
N PRO A 224 11.79 -16.91 -5.77
CA PRO A 224 12.69 -18.04 -5.82
C PRO A 224 13.11 -18.34 -7.25
N ALA A 225 14.23 -19.06 -7.39
CA ALA A 225 14.65 -19.58 -8.69
C ALA A 225 13.52 -20.42 -9.30
N HIS A 226 13.23 -20.19 -10.58
CA HIS A 226 12.12 -20.80 -11.30
C HIS A 226 12.50 -21.05 -12.76
N GLN A 227 11.81 -22.00 -13.40
CA GLN A 227 12.01 -22.37 -14.80
C GLN A 227 10.70 -22.20 -15.57
N LEU A 228 10.13 -21.00 -15.53
CA LEU A 228 8.94 -20.69 -16.31
C LEU A 228 9.31 -20.54 -17.78
N ALA A 229 8.45 -21.05 -18.66
CA ALA A 229 8.64 -20.87 -20.09
C ALA A 229 8.56 -19.37 -20.45
N PRO A 230 9.35 -18.88 -21.41
CA PRO A 230 9.19 -17.51 -21.91
C PRO A 230 7.74 -17.24 -22.33
N GLY A 231 7.15 -16.17 -21.79
CA GLY A 231 5.75 -15.81 -22.07
C GLY A 231 4.71 -16.47 -21.17
N ASP A 232 5.10 -17.35 -20.23
CA ASP A 232 4.20 -17.88 -19.20
C ASP A 232 3.91 -16.84 -18.09
N ILE A 233 3.13 -15.83 -18.45
CA ILE A 233 2.79 -14.72 -17.54
C ILE A 233 1.83 -15.15 -16.44
N ASP A 234 0.98 -16.15 -16.70
CA ASP A 234 0.06 -16.66 -15.69
C ASP A 234 0.81 -17.50 -14.65
N GLY A 235 1.79 -18.32 -15.07
CA GLY A 235 2.74 -18.98 -14.17
C GLY A 235 3.57 -17.99 -13.35
N TYR A 236 4.04 -16.90 -13.97
CA TYR A 236 4.72 -15.82 -13.23
C TYR A 236 3.78 -15.15 -12.21
N THR A 237 2.52 -14.92 -12.56
CA THR A 237 1.51 -14.39 -11.62
C THR A 237 1.33 -15.34 -10.43
N GLY A 238 1.30 -16.65 -10.67
CA GLY A 238 1.30 -17.67 -9.62
C GLY A 238 2.52 -17.57 -8.70
N LEU A 239 3.71 -17.43 -9.29
CA LEU A 239 4.96 -17.28 -8.54
C LEU A 239 4.98 -16.04 -7.64
N VAL A 240 4.53 -14.90 -8.17
CA VAL A 240 4.40 -13.65 -7.39
C VAL A 240 3.41 -13.86 -6.25
N LEU A 241 2.23 -14.40 -6.52
CA LEU A 241 1.21 -14.63 -5.50
C LEU A 241 1.70 -15.59 -4.40
N ALA A 242 2.44 -16.64 -4.76
CA ALA A 242 3.09 -17.53 -3.80
C ALA A 242 4.05 -16.75 -2.89
N SER A 243 4.88 -15.88 -3.48
CA SER A 243 5.84 -15.07 -2.73
C SER A 243 5.15 -14.15 -1.72
N LEU A 244 4.05 -13.50 -2.11
CA LEU A 244 3.28 -12.62 -1.23
C LEU A 244 2.65 -13.37 -0.04
N LEU A 245 2.06 -14.55 -0.29
CA LEU A 245 1.48 -15.39 0.76
C LEU A 245 2.57 -15.87 1.73
N ASN A 246 3.70 -16.33 1.18
CA ASN A 246 4.82 -16.84 1.97
C ASN A 246 5.47 -15.76 2.83
N ALA A 247 5.58 -14.53 2.32
CA ALA A 247 6.10 -13.40 3.09
C ALA A 247 5.20 -13.03 4.27
N ALA A 248 3.87 -13.16 4.13
CA ALA A 248 2.94 -12.83 5.21
C ALA A 248 2.91 -13.87 6.34
N LEU A 249 3.13 -15.16 6.03
CA LEU A 249 3.02 -16.27 6.98
C LEU A 249 3.82 -16.10 8.29
N PRO A 250 5.14 -15.83 8.27
CA PRO A 250 5.92 -15.73 9.51
C PRO A 250 5.45 -14.56 10.39
N HIS A 251 5.09 -13.42 9.80
CA HIS A 251 4.58 -12.27 10.55
C HIS A 251 3.20 -12.53 11.15
N ALA A 252 2.33 -13.24 10.41
CA ALA A 252 1.03 -13.65 10.93
C ALA A 252 1.18 -14.65 12.08
N ALA A 253 2.07 -15.64 11.95
CA ALA A 253 2.35 -16.62 12.99
C ALA A 253 2.95 -15.98 14.25
N ALA A 254 3.73 -14.90 14.10
CA ALA A 254 4.26 -14.12 15.20
C ALA A 254 3.27 -13.11 15.82
N GLY A 255 2.01 -13.05 15.35
CA GLY A 255 1.01 -12.09 15.82
C GLY A 255 1.29 -10.64 15.41
N GLN A 256 2.22 -10.42 14.47
CA GLN A 256 2.64 -9.09 14.01
C GLN A 256 1.81 -8.58 12.83
N LEU A 257 1.00 -9.44 12.23
CA LEU A 257 0.21 -9.17 11.03
C LEU A 257 -1.19 -9.78 11.15
N GLN A 258 -2.20 -8.93 11.28
CA GLN A 258 -3.59 -9.37 11.41
C GLN A 258 -4.17 -9.76 10.05
N LEU A 259 -4.70 -10.98 9.96
CA LEU A 259 -5.22 -11.55 8.73
C LEU A 259 -6.70 -11.19 8.51
N ILE A 260 -7.02 -10.64 7.33
CA ILE A 260 -8.38 -10.32 6.89
C ILE A 260 -8.67 -11.04 5.57
N ASN A 261 -9.58 -12.01 5.62
CA ASN A 261 -10.04 -12.67 4.41
C ASN A 261 -11.02 -11.77 3.66
N TYR A 262 -10.93 -11.74 2.33
CA TYR A 262 -11.80 -10.98 1.43
C TYR A 262 -13.30 -11.18 1.72
N LYS A 263 -13.71 -12.40 2.11
CA LYS A 263 -15.11 -12.70 2.47
C LYS A 263 -15.63 -11.93 3.68
N GLN A 264 -14.73 -11.40 4.52
CA GLN A 264 -15.09 -10.54 5.64
C GLN A 264 -15.35 -9.08 5.21
N LEU A 265 -15.04 -8.71 3.96
CA LEU A 265 -15.24 -7.35 3.46
C LEU A 265 -16.64 -7.15 2.85
N PRO A 266 -17.26 -5.96 3.02
CA PRO A 266 -16.80 -4.85 3.87
C PRO A 266 -17.19 -5.02 5.35
N GLY A 267 -17.88 -6.10 5.73
CA GLY A 267 -18.48 -6.30 7.06
C GLY A 267 -17.54 -6.03 8.24
N ILE A 268 -16.31 -6.55 8.21
CA ILE A 268 -15.31 -6.41 9.28
C ILE A 268 -14.94 -4.96 9.58
N LEU A 269 -15.02 -4.06 8.59
CA LEU A 269 -14.78 -2.64 8.81
C LEU A 269 -15.77 -2.09 9.83
N PHE A 270 -17.05 -2.41 9.64
CA PHE A 270 -18.13 -1.90 10.48
C PHE A 270 -18.26 -2.65 11.81
N SER A 271 -17.93 -3.94 11.85
CA SER A 271 -18.08 -4.76 13.06
C SER A 271 -16.89 -4.70 14.01
N ASP A 272 -15.69 -4.33 13.54
CA ASP A 272 -14.45 -4.39 14.34
C ASP A 272 -13.52 -3.20 14.05
N LEU A 273 -13.06 -3.01 12.82
CA LEU A 273 -11.93 -2.12 12.55
C LEU A 273 -12.17 -0.66 12.94
N LEU A 274 -13.38 -0.11 12.71
CA LEU A 274 -13.69 1.26 13.13
C LEU A 274 -13.54 1.44 14.65
N ALA A 275 -14.07 0.50 15.44
CA ALA A 275 -13.97 0.54 16.89
C ALA A 275 -12.53 0.35 17.36
N ARG A 276 -11.83 -0.64 16.78
CA ARG A 276 -10.42 -0.94 17.09
C ARG A 276 -9.49 0.25 16.84
N PHE A 277 -9.73 1.01 15.78
CA PHE A 277 -8.95 2.21 15.45
C PHE A 277 -9.46 3.48 16.15
N GLY A 278 -10.51 3.39 16.98
CA GLY A 278 -11.10 4.54 17.64
C GLY A 278 -11.75 5.54 16.69
N ILE A 279 -12.12 5.12 15.47
CA ILE A 279 -12.72 5.98 14.45
C ILE A 279 -14.22 6.12 14.76
N ALA A 280 -14.59 7.22 15.41
CA ALA A 280 -15.99 7.54 15.66
C ALA A 280 -16.69 7.92 14.35
N THR A 281 -17.88 7.37 14.11
CA THR A 281 -18.68 7.65 12.91
C THR A 281 -20.12 8.04 13.28
N THR A 282 -20.66 9.05 12.59
CA THR A 282 -22.08 9.39 12.67
C THR A 282 -22.94 8.42 11.85
N ALA A 283 -24.25 8.38 12.10
CA ALA A 283 -25.18 7.59 11.29
C ALA A 283 -25.12 7.95 9.79
N THR A 284 -24.99 9.24 9.47
CA THR A 284 -24.85 9.74 8.10
C THR A 284 -23.55 9.25 7.44
N GLN A 285 -22.44 9.29 8.17
CA GLN A 285 -21.15 8.77 7.68
C GLN A 285 -21.23 7.27 7.42
N LEU A 286 -21.81 6.49 8.34
CA LEU A 286 -22.01 5.06 8.14
C LEU A 286 -22.89 4.75 6.92
N GLN A 287 -23.95 5.52 6.69
CA GLN A 287 -24.80 5.37 5.52
C GLN A 287 -24.03 5.68 4.22
N ALA A 288 -23.26 6.77 4.19
CA ALA A 288 -22.43 7.13 3.05
C ALA A 288 -21.36 6.07 2.73
N MET A 289 -20.70 5.52 3.76
CA MET A 289 -19.76 4.40 3.63
C MET A 289 -20.45 3.18 3.03
N ARG A 290 -21.63 2.79 3.53
CA ARG A 290 -22.39 1.64 2.99
C ARG A 290 -22.77 1.84 1.53
N ALA A 291 -23.23 3.05 1.17
CA ALA A 291 -23.53 3.38 -0.22
C ALA A 291 -22.28 3.28 -1.12
N ARG A 292 -21.13 3.78 -0.65
CA ARG A 292 -19.84 3.64 -1.35
C ARG A 292 -19.44 2.18 -1.50
N GLY A 293 -19.74 1.34 -0.53
CA GLY A 293 -19.45 -0.11 -0.56
C GLY A 293 -20.19 -0.87 -1.67
N GLY A 294 -21.31 -0.35 -2.16
CA GLY A 294 -22.04 -0.91 -3.31
C GLY A 294 -21.43 -0.58 -4.69
N VAL A 295 -20.36 0.21 -4.72
CA VAL A 295 -19.74 0.73 -5.94
C VAL A 295 -18.32 0.14 -6.10
N HIS A 296 -17.92 -0.14 -7.34
CA HIS A 296 -16.61 -0.65 -7.69
C HIS A 296 -15.52 0.33 -7.28
N ALA A 297 -14.70 -0.06 -6.30
CA ALA A 297 -13.76 0.82 -5.61
C ALA A 297 -12.73 1.53 -6.51
N LYS A 298 -12.37 0.94 -7.67
CA LYS A 298 -11.41 1.53 -8.62
C LYS A 298 -12.03 2.37 -9.73
N TYR A 299 -13.30 2.15 -10.06
CA TYR A 299 -13.91 2.68 -11.29
C TYR A 299 -15.19 3.48 -11.06
N GLY A 300 -15.75 3.46 -9.86
CA GLY A 300 -16.98 4.20 -9.57
C GLY A 300 -18.24 3.60 -10.23
N THR A 301 -18.15 2.44 -10.87
CA THR A 301 -19.27 1.74 -11.52
C THR A 301 -19.98 0.79 -10.55
N VAL A 302 -21.21 0.36 -10.83
CA VAL A 302 -21.92 -0.61 -9.98
C VAL A 302 -21.13 -1.90 -9.87
N TYR A 303 -20.89 -2.38 -8.64
CA TYR A 303 -20.23 -3.66 -8.42
C TYR A 303 -21.23 -4.82 -8.64
N ARG A 304 -20.91 -5.74 -9.55
CA ARG A 304 -21.79 -6.87 -9.93
C ARG A 304 -21.27 -8.24 -9.45
N GLY A 305 -20.37 -8.25 -8.46
CA GLY A 305 -19.64 -9.46 -8.08
C GLY A 305 -18.50 -9.77 -9.04
N ASP A 306 -17.80 -10.87 -8.78
CA ASP A 306 -16.77 -11.36 -9.68
C ASP A 306 -17.38 -12.15 -10.84
N PRO A 307 -16.86 -11.97 -12.07
CA PRO A 307 -17.27 -12.81 -13.18
C PRO A 307 -16.80 -14.25 -12.96
N PRO A 308 -17.51 -15.24 -13.51
CA PRO A 308 -17.13 -16.65 -13.39
C PRO A 308 -15.74 -16.89 -14.01
N VAL A 309 -15.02 -17.85 -13.44
CA VAL A 309 -13.74 -18.32 -13.98
C VAL A 309 -14.03 -19.46 -14.96
N PRO A 310 -13.58 -19.40 -16.23
CA PRO A 310 -13.75 -20.49 -17.18
C PRO A 310 -13.11 -21.79 -16.69
N ALA A 311 -13.80 -22.92 -16.89
CA ALA A 311 -13.37 -24.23 -16.39
C ALA A 311 -12.10 -24.79 -17.07
N ALA A 312 -11.74 -24.29 -18.25
CA ALA A 312 -10.62 -24.78 -19.06
C ALA A 312 -9.31 -23.99 -18.85
N ASP A 313 -9.28 -23.02 -17.93
CA ASP A 313 -8.11 -22.19 -17.70
C ASP A 313 -7.09 -22.93 -16.81
N GLY A 314 -5.82 -23.01 -17.28
CA GLY A 314 -4.68 -23.57 -16.52
C GLY A 314 -4.45 -22.90 -15.15
N LEU A 315 -5.15 -21.80 -14.86
CA LEU A 315 -5.22 -21.14 -13.57
C LEU A 315 -5.63 -22.07 -12.43
N ALA A 316 -6.47 -23.09 -12.67
CA ALA A 316 -6.87 -24.03 -11.63
C ALA A 316 -5.67 -24.84 -11.11
N ALA A 317 -4.76 -25.26 -12.00
CA ALA A 317 -3.54 -25.97 -11.62
C ALA A 317 -2.58 -25.06 -10.84
N ILE A 318 -2.42 -23.80 -11.27
CA ILE A 318 -1.61 -22.81 -10.55
C ILE A 318 -2.22 -22.54 -9.17
N ALA A 319 -3.53 -22.33 -9.09
CA ALA A 319 -4.23 -22.12 -7.82
C ALA A 319 -4.06 -23.29 -6.85
N ALA A 320 -4.10 -24.53 -7.36
CA ALA A 320 -3.87 -25.72 -6.54
C ALA A 320 -2.47 -25.73 -5.91
N GLN A 321 -1.45 -25.24 -6.62
CA GLN A 321 -0.09 -25.10 -6.07
C GLN A 321 -0.01 -24.03 -4.96
N LEU A 322 -0.85 -23.00 -5.02
CA LEU A 322 -0.92 -21.92 -4.04
C LEU A 322 -1.78 -22.27 -2.80
N GLN A 323 -2.61 -23.29 -2.93
CA GLN A 323 -3.59 -23.67 -1.92
C GLN A 323 -2.97 -23.95 -0.53
N PRO A 324 -1.81 -24.62 -0.40
CA PRO A 324 -1.20 -24.84 0.92
C PRO A 324 -0.87 -23.53 1.66
N GLY A 325 -0.28 -22.54 0.98
CA GLY A 325 0.05 -21.24 1.58
C GLY A 325 -1.19 -20.44 1.98
N TYR A 326 -2.24 -20.47 1.14
CA TYR A 326 -3.54 -19.88 1.47
C TYR A 326 -4.19 -20.54 2.69
N LEU A 327 -4.22 -21.88 2.75
CA LEU A 327 -4.80 -22.61 3.87
C LEU A 327 -4.03 -22.40 5.18
N ALA A 328 -2.71 -22.22 5.11
CA ALA A 328 -1.91 -21.89 6.28
C ALA A 328 -2.30 -20.51 6.87
N LEU A 329 -2.56 -19.51 6.03
CA LEU A 329 -3.10 -18.22 6.49
C LEU A 329 -4.52 -18.38 7.07
N GLU A 330 -5.40 -19.16 6.43
CA GLU A 330 -6.74 -19.43 6.98
C GLU A 330 -6.68 -20.11 8.35
N ALA A 331 -5.79 -21.08 8.53
CA ALA A 331 -5.57 -21.74 9.80
C ALA A 331 -5.14 -20.71 10.86
N LEU A 332 -4.13 -19.89 10.58
CA LEU A 332 -3.67 -18.84 11.50
C LEU A 332 -4.79 -17.85 11.85
N ARG A 333 -5.57 -17.40 10.86
CA ARG A 333 -6.68 -16.46 11.06
C ARG A 333 -7.75 -17.05 12.00
N LEU A 334 -8.13 -18.31 11.79
CA LEU A 334 -9.18 -18.97 12.58
C LEU A 334 -8.72 -19.30 14.01
N HIS A 335 -7.46 -19.66 14.20
CA HIS A 335 -6.92 -19.95 15.54
C HIS A 335 -6.60 -18.67 16.32
N GLY A 336 -6.09 -17.63 15.65
CA GLY A 336 -5.84 -16.33 16.27
C GLY A 336 -7.11 -15.61 16.74
N GLY A 337 -8.25 -15.88 16.09
CA GLY A 337 -9.56 -15.38 16.53
C GLY A 337 -10.03 -15.96 17.86
N GLN A 338 -9.63 -17.20 18.21
CA GLN A 338 -10.03 -17.84 19.47
C GLN A 338 -9.18 -17.41 20.67
N ALA A 339 -7.94 -16.96 20.46
CA ALA A 339 -7.06 -16.55 21.55
C ALA A 339 -7.46 -15.20 22.18
N ASN A 340 -8.11 -14.31 21.43
CA ASN A 340 -8.56 -13.01 21.95
C ASN A 340 -9.85 -13.10 22.79
N ASP A 341 -10.70 -14.12 22.60
CA ASP A 341 -11.92 -14.31 23.40
C ASP A 341 -11.62 -14.77 24.84
N PHE A 342 -10.44 -15.35 25.10
CA PHE A 342 -10.03 -15.78 26.45
C PHE A 342 -9.54 -14.64 27.35
N HIS A 343 -9.29 -13.44 26.81
CA HIS A 343 -8.90 -12.27 27.62
C HIS A 343 -10.06 -11.36 28.03
N GLU A 344 -11.28 -11.59 27.52
CA GLU A 344 -12.49 -10.84 27.94
C GLU A 344 -13.30 -11.52 29.05
N THR A 345 -12.88 -12.68 29.57
CA THR A 345 -13.61 -13.38 30.66
C THR A 345 -12.93 -13.39 32.03
N GLN A 346 -11.87 -12.59 32.22
CA GLN A 346 -11.27 -12.37 33.54
C GLN A 346 -11.00 -10.89 33.78
N LEU A 347 -12.06 -10.13 34.05
CA LEU A 347 -12.05 -8.92 34.88
C LEU A 347 -13.34 -8.85 35.68
#